data_AF-T1WQP4-F1
#
_entry.id   AF-T1WQP4-F1
#
_cell.length_a   1.000
_cell.length_b   1.000
_cell.length_c   1.000
_cell.angle_alpha   90.00
_cell.angle_beta   90.00
_cell.angle_gamma   90.00
#
_symmetry.space_group_name_H-M   'P 1'
#
loop_
_entity.id
_entity.type
_entity.pdbx_description
1 polymer ?
#
loop_
_entity_poly.entity_id
_entity_poly.type
_entity_poly.pdbx_seq_one_letter_code
_entity_poly.pdbx_strand_id
1 'polypeptide(L)'
;ILSLDGFADIFFHNQLASGVVPQITASIGPSAGGAVYSPAMTDFVIMVDKLATMFVTGPEVAKTVLGEEVSFDELGGAMSHGKNSGVAHFVAKNEYQCMDYVKTLLSYIPQNNTEEPPVIPNDDDPNRLDNNLITIVPENLLQPYDMKEIIHSVLDNHVFFEVHELFATNILVGFGRMNGRTVGVVANQPMVLAGALDIDSSNKAARFIRFCDCYNIPIVSFVDTPGYMP
;
A
#
# COMPACT_ATOMS: atom_id res chain seq x y z
N ILE A 1 -6.15 -19.08 -28.29
CA ILE A 1 -4.75 -19.57 -28.18
C ILE A 1 -3.79 -18.39 -28.25
N LEU A 2 -3.74 -17.60 -29.33
CA LEU A 2 -2.85 -16.43 -29.45
C LEU A 2 -3.01 -15.36 -28.35
N SER A 3 -4.24 -15.10 -27.88
CA SER A 3 -4.47 -14.12 -26.80
C SER A 3 -3.92 -14.58 -25.44
N LEU A 4 -3.98 -15.88 -25.13
CA LEU A 4 -3.46 -16.41 -23.87
C LEU A 4 -1.93 -16.44 -23.87
N ASP A 5 -1.34 -16.74 -25.01
CA ASP A 5 0.11 -16.68 -25.22
C ASP A 5 0.63 -15.24 -25.01
N GLY A 6 -0.08 -14.25 -25.55
CA GLY A 6 0.24 -12.84 -25.31
C GLY A 6 0.15 -12.42 -23.84
N PHE A 7 -0.83 -12.92 -23.09
CA PHE A 7 -0.88 -12.71 -21.63
C PHE A 7 0.30 -13.35 -20.92
N ALA A 8 0.64 -14.59 -21.27
CA ALA A 8 1.76 -15.30 -20.66
C ALA A 8 3.09 -14.58 -20.88
N ASP A 9 3.31 -13.99 -22.07
CA ASP A 9 4.49 -13.19 -22.37
C ASP A 9 4.58 -11.95 -21.47
N ILE A 10 3.47 -11.23 -21.26
CA ILE A 10 3.42 -10.10 -20.33
C ILE A 10 3.75 -10.54 -18.90
N PHE A 11 3.17 -11.63 -18.42
CA PHE A 11 3.41 -12.12 -17.06
C PHE A 11 4.87 -12.53 -16.84
N PHE A 12 5.48 -13.15 -17.85
CA PHE A 12 6.89 -13.49 -17.85
C PHE A 12 7.77 -12.25 -17.67
N HIS A 13 7.47 -11.17 -18.40
CA HIS A 13 8.21 -9.91 -18.26
C HIS A 13 7.94 -9.20 -16.92
N ASN A 14 6.72 -9.28 -16.36
CA ASN A 14 6.46 -8.77 -15.01
C ASN A 14 7.33 -9.48 -13.97
N GLN A 15 7.46 -10.81 -14.10
CA GLN A 15 8.29 -11.60 -13.20
C GLN A 15 9.78 -11.24 -13.30
N LEU A 16 10.30 -11.10 -14.52
CA LEU A 16 11.70 -10.72 -14.74
C LEU A 16 12.03 -9.32 -14.22
N ALA A 17 11.07 -8.39 -14.29
CA ALA A 17 11.24 -7.01 -13.83
C ALA A 17 11.05 -6.82 -12.32
N SER A 18 10.45 -7.80 -11.62
CA SER A 18 10.13 -7.70 -10.19
C SER A 18 11.37 -7.53 -9.32
N GLY A 19 11.43 -6.45 -8.54
CA GLY A 19 12.60 -6.09 -7.74
C GLY A 19 13.80 -5.58 -8.56
N VAL A 20 13.62 -5.32 -9.86
CA VAL A 20 14.65 -4.73 -10.74
C VAL A 20 14.28 -3.29 -11.11
N VAL A 21 13.07 -3.08 -11.63
CA VAL A 21 12.51 -1.76 -11.93
C VAL A 21 11.12 -1.65 -11.29
N PRO A 22 10.75 -0.52 -10.67
CA PRO A 22 9.42 -0.42 -10.06
C PRO A 22 8.31 -0.55 -11.10
N GLN A 23 7.32 -1.39 -10.81
CA GLN A 23 6.16 -1.64 -11.64
C GLN A 23 4.91 -1.11 -10.96
N ILE A 24 4.23 -0.14 -11.59
CA ILE A 24 3.04 0.51 -11.03
C ILE A 24 1.87 0.32 -11.99
N THR A 25 0.77 -0.23 -11.48
CA THR A 25 -0.49 -0.37 -12.21
C THR A 25 -1.43 0.77 -11.86
N ALA A 26 -1.89 1.50 -12.88
CA ALA A 26 -3.06 2.37 -12.79
C ALA A 26 -4.26 1.67 -13.43
N SER A 27 -5.21 1.23 -12.60
CA SER A 27 -6.47 0.61 -13.05
C SER A 27 -7.54 1.70 -13.14
N ILE A 28 -7.94 2.02 -14.38
CA ILE A 28 -8.85 3.13 -14.72
C ILE A 28 -10.03 2.60 -15.57
N GLY A 29 -10.42 1.35 -15.35
CA GLY A 29 -11.47 0.71 -16.13
C GLY A 29 -11.67 -0.76 -15.76
N PRO A 30 -12.56 -1.46 -16.46
CA PRO A 30 -12.82 -2.86 -16.21
C PRO A 30 -11.65 -3.75 -16.66
N SER A 31 -11.26 -4.68 -15.80
CA SER A 31 -10.29 -5.73 -16.08
C SER A 31 -10.80 -7.06 -15.54
N ALA A 32 -10.96 -8.04 -16.43
CA ALA A 32 -11.54 -9.34 -16.09
C ALA A 32 -10.71 -10.50 -16.63
N GLY A 33 -10.75 -11.64 -15.93
CA GLY A 33 -10.06 -12.85 -16.35
C GLY A 33 -8.55 -12.65 -16.40
N GLY A 34 -7.91 -13.01 -17.51
CA GLY A 34 -6.45 -12.95 -17.65
C GLY A 34 -5.83 -11.57 -17.40
N ALA A 35 -6.57 -10.50 -17.67
CA ALA A 35 -6.06 -9.13 -17.55
C ALA A 35 -5.73 -8.69 -16.12
N VAL A 36 -6.23 -9.41 -15.10
CA VAL A 36 -5.98 -9.05 -13.69
C VAL A 36 -4.65 -9.56 -13.15
N TYR A 37 -4.04 -10.56 -13.81
CA TYR A 37 -2.83 -11.21 -13.30
C TYR A 37 -1.58 -10.34 -13.46
N SER A 38 -1.46 -9.57 -14.54
CA SER A 38 -0.34 -8.63 -14.69
C SER A 38 -0.33 -7.57 -13.58
N PRO A 39 -1.45 -6.85 -13.31
CA PRO A 39 -1.57 -5.98 -12.14
C PRO A 39 -1.20 -6.64 -10.81
N ALA A 40 -1.63 -7.88 -10.58
CA ALA A 40 -1.33 -8.61 -9.35
C ALA A 40 0.17 -8.85 -9.13
N MET A 41 0.95 -8.92 -10.22
CA MET A 41 2.41 -9.12 -10.21
C MET A 41 3.20 -7.80 -10.12
N THR A 42 2.57 -6.64 -10.31
CA THR A 42 3.22 -5.33 -10.14
C THR A 42 3.35 -4.94 -8.67
N ASP A 43 4.18 -3.95 -8.35
CA ASP A 43 4.49 -3.57 -6.97
C ASP A 43 3.34 -2.81 -6.30
N PHE A 44 2.71 -1.88 -7.03
CA PHE A 44 1.59 -1.09 -6.54
C PHE A 44 0.45 -1.07 -7.55
N VAL A 45 -0.77 -1.22 -7.04
CA VAL A 45 -2.02 -1.16 -7.81
C VAL A 45 -2.85 0.00 -7.30
N ILE A 46 -3.07 0.99 -8.15
CA ILE A 46 -3.91 2.16 -7.87
C ILE A 46 -5.21 1.97 -8.66
N MET A 47 -6.35 1.92 -7.97
CA MET A 47 -7.66 1.76 -8.61
C MET A 47 -8.47 3.05 -8.51
N VAL A 48 -9.15 3.44 -9.59
CA VAL A 48 -10.07 4.58 -9.58
C VAL A 48 -11.46 4.13 -9.15
N ASP A 49 -11.98 4.76 -8.10
CA ASP A 49 -13.30 4.50 -7.54
C ASP A 49 -14.39 4.63 -8.61
N LYS A 50 -15.34 3.69 -8.59
CA LYS A 50 -16.47 3.57 -9.53
C LYS A 50 -16.14 3.38 -11.02
N LEU A 51 -14.87 3.48 -11.43
CA LEU A 51 -14.44 3.23 -12.81
C LEU A 51 -13.71 1.89 -12.94
N ALA A 52 -12.84 1.59 -11.98
CA ALA A 52 -12.00 0.40 -12.00
C ALA A 52 -12.73 -0.80 -11.40
N THR A 53 -12.73 -1.92 -12.13
CA THR A 53 -13.18 -3.22 -11.60
C THR A 53 -12.18 -4.31 -11.95
N MET A 54 -11.92 -5.22 -11.02
CA MET A 54 -10.99 -6.34 -11.20
C MET A 54 -11.58 -7.64 -10.65
N PHE A 55 -11.67 -8.69 -11.47
CA PHE A 55 -12.06 -10.02 -11.00
C PHE A 55 -11.60 -11.11 -11.98
N VAL A 56 -11.24 -12.28 -11.46
CA VAL A 56 -10.87 -13.43 -12.31
C VAL A 56 -12.09 -13.99 -13.03
N THR A 57 -13.23 -14.03 -12.34
CA THR A 57 -14.48 -14.61 -12.84
C THR A 57 -15.62 -13.64 -12.57
N GLY A 58 -16.41 -13.34 -13.60
CA GLY A 58 -17.43 -12.30 -13.51
C GLY A 58 -18.68 -12.70 -12.70
N PRO A 59 -19.52 -11.72 -12.32
CA PRO A 59 -20.70 -11.96 -11.48
C PRO A 59 -21.71 -12.96 -12.06
N GLU A 60 -21.88 -12.99 -13.39
CA GLU A 60 -22.80 -13.92 -14.05
C GLU A 60 -22.39 -15.39 -13.84
N VAL A 61 -21.09 -15.66 -13.83
CA VAL A 61 -20.55 -17.00 -13.56
C VAL A 61 -20.69 -17.34 -12.08
N ALA A 62 -20.47 -16.38 -11.18
CA ALA A 62 -20.73 -16.57 -9.74
C ALA A 62 -22.20 -16.93 -9.48
N LYS A 63 -23.14 -16.20 -10.10
CA LYS A 63 -24.58 -16.48 -10.00
C LYS A 63 -24.95 -17.86 -10.54
N THR A 64 -24.42 -18.25 -11.70
CA THR A 64 -24.78 -19.52 -12.33
C THR A 64 -24.18 -20.74 -11.64
N VAL A 65 -22.98 -20.62 -11.06
CA VAL A 65 -22.27 -21.74 -10.43
C VAL A 65 -22.52 -21.83 -8.93
N LEU A 66 -22.53 -20.69 -8.23
CA LEU A 66 -22.65 -20.63 -6.76
C LEU A 66 -24.04 -20.19 -6.30
N GLY A 67 -24.87 -19.63 -7.18
CA GLY A 67 -26.18 -19.08 -6.82
C GLY A 67 -26.10 -17.72 -6.12
N GLU A 68 -24.92 -17.10 -6.06
CA GLU A 68 -24.70 -15.82 -5.39
C GLU A 68 -24.98 -14.65 -6.35
N GLU A 69 -25.87 -13.74 -5.95
CA GLU A 69 -26.09 -12.47 -6.65
C GLU A 69 -25.21 -11.39 -6.03
N VAL A 70 -24.20 -10.96 -6.77
CA VAL A 70 -23.28 -9.90 -6.35
C VAL A 70 -23.12 -8.88 -7.48
N SER A 71 -23.06 -7.61 -7.16
CA SER A 71 -22.79 -6.57 -8.17
C SER A 71 -21.32 -6.56 -8.60
N PHE A 72 -21.01 -5.91 -9.74
CA PHE A 72 -19.62 -5.73 -10.19
C PHE A 72 -18.76 -4.97 -9.15
N ASP A 73 -19.35 -4.00 -8.47
CA ASP A 73 -18.66 -3.17 -7.48
C ASP A 73 -18.40 -3.95 -6.18
N GLU A 74 -19.37 -4.73 -5.72
CA GLU A 74 -19.18 -5.61 -4.57
C GLU A 74 -18.18 -6.73 -4.86
N LEU A 75 -18.18 -7.29 -6.08
CA LEU A 75 -17.28 -8.39 -6.44
C LEU A 75 -15.83 -7.93 -6.63
N GLY A 76 -15.62 -6.78 -7.27
CA GLY A 76 -14.29 -6.37 -7.72
C GLY A 76 -14.09 -4.87 -7.87
N GLY A 77 -14.94 -4.06 -7.24
CA GLY A 77 -14.78 -2.61 -7.22
C GLY A 77 -13.53 -2.17 -6.45
N ALA A 78 -13.08 -0.94 -6.73
CA ALA A 78 -11.89 -0.37 -6.10
C ALA A 78 -11.96 -0.38 -4.56
N MET A 79 -13.14 -0.11 -3.99
CA MET A 79 -13.34 -0.12 -2.53
C MET A 79 -13.26 -1.53 -1.94
N SER A 80 -13.83 -2.53 -2.62
CA SER A 80 -13.73 -3.94 -2.19
C SER A 80 -12.28 -4.40 -2.18
N HIS A 81 -11.49 -4.02 -3.18
CA HIS A 81 -10.06 -4.33 -3.23
C HIS A 81 -9.20 -3.52 -2.27
N GLY A 82 -9.58 -2.27 -1.98
CA GLY A 82 -8.85 -1.38 -1.08
C GLY A 82 -9.12 -1.66 0.39
N LYS A 83 -10.28 -2.22 0.75
CA LYS A 83 -10.66 -2.51 2.15
C LYS A 83 -10.60 -3.97 2.54
N ASN A 84 -11.03 -4.87 1.64
CA ASN A 84 -11.29 -6.25 2.02
C ASN A 84 -10.23 -7.19 1.48
N SER A 85 -9.90 -7.12 0.18
CA SER A 85 -8.97 -8.09 -0.42
C SER A 85 -7.49 -7.68 -0.37
N GLY A 86 -7.19 -6.41 -0.10
CA GLY A 86 -5.82 -5.88 -0.12
C GLY A 86 -5.14 -5.91 -1.50
N VAL A 87 -5.92 -5.94 -2.59
CA VAL A 87 -5.37 -5.94 -3.96
C VAL A 87 -5.02 -4.51 -4.39
N ALA A 88 -5.85 -3.53 -4.01
CA ALA A 88 -5.63 -2.13 -4.32
C ALA A 88 -4.83 -1.47 -3.19
N HIS A 89 -3.63 -1.00 -3.54
CA HIS A 89 -2.74 -0.30 -2.63
C HIS A 89 -3.23 1.13 -2.36
N PHE A 90 -3.89 1.72 -3.35
CA PHE A 90 -4.51 3.03 -3.29
C PHE A 90 -5.86 3.03 -4.01
N VAL A 91 -6.81 3.78 -3.46
CA VAL A 91 -8.09 4.07 -4.11
C VAL A 91 -8.14 5.56 -4.43
N ALA A 92 -8.16 5.90 -5.72
CA ALA A 92 -8.25 7.26 -6.21
C ALA A 92 -9.70 7.64 -6.53
N LYS A 93 -10.10 8.87 -6.25
CA LYS A 93 -11.46 9.39 -6.53
C LYS A 93 -11.73 9.60 -8.01
N ASN A 94 -10.68 9.80 -8.80
CA ASN A 94 -10.71 10.01 -10.25
C ASN A 94 -9.32 9.75 -10.85
N GLU A 95 -9.24 9.81 -12.17
CA GLU A 95 -8.04 9.58 -12.98
C GLU A 95 -6.91 10.56 -12.66
N TYR A 96 -7.25 11.82 -12.37
CA TYR A 96 -6.26 12.85 -12.03
C TYR A 96 -5.57 12.52 -10.70
N GLN A 97 -6.33 12.18 -9.67
CA GLN A 97 -5.76 11.77 -8.39
C GLN A 97 -4.96 10.46 -8.53
N CYS A 98 -5.38 9.54 -9.41
CA CYS A 98 -4.62 8.34 -9.71
C CYS A 98 -3.22 8.70 -10.24
N MET A 99 -3.14 9.62 -11.20
CA MET A 99 -1.85 10.10 -11.72
C MET A 99 -1.04 10.86 -10.66
N ASP A 100 -1.69 11.59 -9.76
CA ASP A 100 -1.00 12.26 -8.66
C ASP A 100 -0.38 11.25 -7.69
N TYR A 101 -1.09 10.15 -7.35
CA TYR A 101 -0.49 9.05 -6.57
C TYR A 101 0.71 8.42 -7.28
N VAL A 102 0.62 8.19 -8.60
CA VAL A 102 1.77 7.68 -9.38
C VAL A 102 2.97 8.63 -9.27
N LYS A 103 2.77 9.94 -9.45
CA LYS A 103 3.85 10.94 -9.35
C LYS A 103 4.44 11.01 -7.95
N THR A 104 3.59 11.00 -6.92
CA THR A 104 4.03 11.02 -5.52
C THR A 104 4.85 9.77 -5.21
N LEU A 105 4.39 8.58 -5.62
CA LEU A 105 5.11 7.33 -5.44
C LEU A 105 6.48 7.35 -6.14
N LEU A 106 6.53 7.80 -7.40
CA LEU A 106 7.77 7.98 -8.16
C LEU A 106 8.75 8.97 -7.51
N SER A 107 8.26 9.90 -6.69
CA SER A 107 9.14 10.81 -5.95
C SER A 107 9.87 10.12 -4.79
N TYR A 108 9.34 9.02 -4.26
CA TYR A 108 9.91 8.29 -3.13
C TYR A 108 10.85 7.17 -3.56
N ILE A 109 10.58 6.53 -4.71
CA ILE A 109 11.27 5.30 -5.14
C ILE A 109 12.37 5.58 -6.18
N PRO A 110 13.47 4.79 -6.23
CA PRO A 110 14.50 4.92 -7.27
C PRO A 110 13.99 4.42 -8.63
N GLN A 111 14.73 4.72 -9.70
CA GLN A 111 14.37 4.25 -11.05
C GLN A 111 14.62 2.74 -11.25
N ASN A 112 15.50 2.14 -10.45
CA ASN A 112 15.86 0.72 -10.47
C ASN A 112 16.55 0.33 -9.15
N ASN A 113 16.81 -0.97 -8.97
CA ASN A 113 17.40 -1.53 -7.75
C ASN A 113 18.92 -1.26 -7.56
N THR A 114 19.60 -0.67 -8.54
CA THR A 114 21.03 -0.31 -8.42
C THR A 114 21.25 1.14 -8.02
N GLU A 115 20.18 1.93 -7.97
CA GLU A 115 20.20 3.34 -7.58
C GLU A 115 19.65 3.50 -6.16
N GLU A 116 20.08 4.58 -5.51
CA GLU A 116 19.52 5.02 -4.23
C GLU A 116 18.24 5.82 -4.47
N PRO A 117 17.29 5.84 -3.51
CA PRO A 117 16.12 6.69 -3.58
C PRO A 117 16.46 8.18 -3.77
N PRO A 118 15.63 8.96 -4.49
CA PRO A 118 15.89 10.37 -4.73
C PRO A 118 16.03 11.17 -3.41
N VAL A 119 17.10 11.96 -3.31
CA VAL A 119 17.28 12.93 -2.22
C VAL A 119 16.72 14.27 -2.65
N ILE A 120 15.80 14.82 -1.86
CA ILE A 120 15.19 16.13 -2.12
C ILE A 120 15.73 17.19 -1.15
N PRO A 121 15.79 18.46 -1.56
CA PRO A 121 16.00 19.56 -0.62
C PRO A 121 14.95 19.51 0.49
N ASN A 122 15.39 19.64 1.74
CA ASN A 122 14.54 19.69 2.91
C ASN A 122 14.82 20.97 3.70
N ASP A 123 13.76 21.64 4.12
CA ASP A 123 13.77 22.83 4.97
C ASP A 123 13.34 22.54 6.41
N ASP A 124 12.92 21.30 6.72
CA ASP A 124 12.66 20.85 8.10
C ASP A 124 13.98 20.68 8.87
N ASP A 125 14.01 21.13 10.12
CA ASP A 125 15.20 21.06 10.97
C ASP A 125 15.39 19.62 11.45
N PRO A 126 16.51 18.95 11.12
CA PRO A 126 16.77 17.59 11.61
C PRO A 126 16.88 17.50 13.14
N ASN A 127 17.00 18.63 13.85
CA ASN A 127 17.01 18.71 15.31
C ASN A 127 15.69 19.22 15.90
N ARG A 128 14.60 19.27 15.11
CA ARG A 128 13.28 19.68 15.59
C ARG A 128 12.87 18.83 16.79
N LEU A 129 12.47 19.52 17.87
CA LEU A 129 11.92 18.90 19.07
C LEU A 129 10.40 19.02 19.03
N ASP A 130 9.71 17.92 19.31
CA ASP A 130 8.27 17.92 19.54
C ASP A 130 7.97 17.43 20.96
N ASN A 131 7.57 18.36 21.83
CA ASN A 131 7.22 18.04 23.21
C ASN A 131 5.90 17.25 23.33
N ASN A 132 5.05 17.24 22.29
CA ASN A 132 3.80 16.46 22.31
C ASN A 132 4.06 14.96 22.39
N LEU A 133 5.20 14.49 21.85
CA LEU A 133 5.62 13.10 21.92
C LEU A 133 5.81 12.59 23.35
N ILE A 134 6.03 13.48 24.32
CA ILE A 134 6.19 13.12 25.74
C ILE A 134 4.86 12.62 26.34
N THR A 135 3.73 13.13 25.85
CA THR A 135 2.40 12.91 26.42
C THR A 135 1.47 12.07 25.55
N ILE A 136 1.93 11.67 24.36
CA ILE A 136 1.09 10.96 23.37
C ILE A 136 0.70 9.55 23.82
N VAL A 137 1.61 8.85 24.50
CA VAL A 137 1.35 7.53 25.07
C VAL A 137 0.60 7.71 26.39
N PRO A 138 -0.66 7.24 26.51
CA PRO A 138 -1.43 7.41 27.73
C PRO A 138 -0.82 6.65 28.92
N GLU A 139 -0.95 7.19 30.13
CA GLU A 139 -0.54 6.48 31.36
C GLU A 139 -1.38 5.21 31.60
N ASN A 140 -2.63 5.21 31.14
CA ASN A 140 -3.50 4.05 31.17
C ASN A 140 -3.16 3.11 30.00
N LEU A 141 -2.57 1.95 30.31
CA LEU A 141 -2.16 0.93 29.33
C LEU A 141 -3.30 0.36 28.46
N LEU A 142 -4.56 0.54 28.87
CA LEU A 142 -5.72 0.10 28.08
C LEU A 142 -6.26 1.18 27.14
N GLN A 143 -5.77 2.41 27.25
CA GLN A 143 -6.20 3.52 26.40
C GLN A 143 -5.33 3.56 25.14
N PRO A 144 -5.92 3.43 23.94
CA PRO A 144 -5.17 3.53 22.70
C PRO A 144 -4.82 5.00 22.37
N TYR A 145 -3.87 5.18 21.47
CA TYR A 145 -3.49 6.46 20.88
C TYR A 145 -3.25 6.29 19.37
N ASP A 146 -3.26 7.40 18.62
CA ASP A 146 -3.01 7.34 17.18
C ASP A 146 -1.51 7.31 16.87
N MET A 147 -1.02 6.17 16.38
CA MET A 147 0.38 6.05 15.96
C MET A 147 0.74 7.01 14.81
N LYS A 148 -0.23 7.46 14.00
CA LYS A 148 0.03 8.43 12.92
C LYS A 148 0.54 9.75 13.45
N GLU A 149 0.10 10.19 14.63
CA GLU A 149 0.61 11.44 15.24
C GLU A 149 2.12 11.35 15.52
N ILE A 150 2.61 10.19 15.99
CA ILE A 150 4.05 9.95 16.17
C ILE A 150 4.78 9.96 14.83
N ILE A 151 4.25 9.25 13.83
CA ILE A 151 4.85 9.17 12.49
C ILE A 151 4.96 10.56 11.87
N HIS A 152 3.88 11.34 11.88
CA HIS A 152 3.86 12.72 11.39
C HIS A 152 4.83 13.60 12.19
N SER A 153 4.94 13.44 13.49
CA SER A 153 5.91 14.20 14.28
C SER A 153 7.36 13.91 13.87
N VAL A 154 7.70 12.68 13.46
CA VAL A 154 9.09 12.26 13.20
C VAL A 154 9.54 12.53 11.75
N LEU A 155 8.63 12.41 10.78
CA LEU A 155 8.95 12.58 9.37
C LEU A 155 9.09 14.06 8.97
N ASP A 156 9.92 14.31 7.97
CA ASP A 156 10.13 15.64 7.38
C ASP A 156 8.79 16.28 6.99
N ASN A 157 8.61 17.54 7.36
CA ASN A 157 7.43 18.35 7.03
C ASN A 157 6.10 17.71 7.46
N HIS A 158 6.15 16.77 8.42
CA HIS A 158 5.01 16.00 8.86
C HIS A 158 4.28 15.23 7.74
N VAL A 159 4.99 14.86 6.67
CA VAL A 159 4.39 14.18 5.51
C VAL A 159 4.57 12.66 5.63
N PHE A 160 3.45 11.94 5.67
CA PHE A 160 3.40 10.49 5.56
C PHE A 160 2.54 10.09 4.37
N PHE A 161 3.12 9.36 3.42
CA PHE A 161 2.43 8.83 2.26
C PHE A 161 2.08 7.36 2.49
N GLU A 162 0.90 7.14 3.06
CA GLU A 162 0.44 5.82 3.51
C GLU A 162 0.03 4.91 2.36
N VAL A 163 0.48 3.65 2.41
CA VAL A 163 0.13 2.58 1.48
C VAL A 163 -0.87 1.65 2.16
N HIS A 164 -1.88 1.18 1.42
CA HIS A 164 -2.95 0.33 1.99
C HIS A 164 -3.66 0.99 3.19
N GLU A 165 -3.92 2.30 3.12
CA GLU A 165 -4.60 3.05 4.20
C GLU A 165 -5.94 2.43 4.62
N LEU A 166 -6.63 1.77 3.69
CA LEU A 166 -7.96 1.20 3.90
C LEU A 166 -7.96 -0.30 4.25
N PHE A 167 -6.81 -0.99 4.15
CA PHE A 167 -6.68 -2.44 4.35
C PHE A 167 -5.78 -2.75 5.55
N ALA A 168 -6.17 -3.70 6.40
CA ALA A 168 -5.41 -4.10 7.59
C ALA A 168 -4.91 -2.90 8.41
N THR A 169 -5.85 -2.10 8.92
CA THR A 169 -5.59 -0.79 9.54
C THR A 169 -5.01 -0.89 10.96
N ASN A 170 -4.82 -2.10 11.48
CA ASN A 170 -4.02 -2.43 12.67
C ASN A 170 -2.50 -2.33 12.45
N ILE A 171 -2.05 -2.22 11.20
CA ILE A 171 -0.66 -1.88 10.85
C ILE A 171 -0.63 -0.78 9.79
N LEU A 172 0.26 0.18 9.98
CA LEU A 172 0.51 1.29 9.07
C LEU A 172 1.79 0.99 8.30
N VAL A 173 1.74 1.18 6.98
CA VAL A 173 2.93 1.14 6.12
C VAL A 173 2.87 2.29 5.14
N GLY A 174 4.02 2.82 4.76
CA GLY A 174 4.06 3.93 3.81
C GLY A 174 5.42 4.59 3.75
N PHE A 175 5.51 5.64 2.93
CA PHE A 175 6.75 6.36 2.70
C PHE A 175 6.76 7.70 3.43
N GLY A 176 7.93 8.08 3.89
CA GLY A 176 8.22 9.40 4.43
C GLY A 176 9.59 9.87 3.98
N ARG A 177 10.04 11.02 4.48
CA ARG A 177 11.44 11.42 4.38
C ARG A 177 12.01 11.79 5.73
N MET A 178 13.30 11.59 5.87
CA MET A 178 14.09 12.09 6.99
C MET A 178 15.36 12.76 6.45
N ASN A 179 15.51 14.06 6.72
CA ASN A 179 16.56 14.89 6.16
C ASN A 179 16.65 14.78 4.62
N GLY A 180 15.50 14.82 3.94
CA GLY A 180 15.37 14.78 2.48
C GLY A 180 15.52 13.39 1.85
N ARG A 181 15.79 12.34 2.63
CA ARG A 181 15.97 10.96 2.15
C ARG A 181 14.72 10.13 2.38
N THR A 182 14.30 9.34 1.39
CA THR A 182 13.16 8.42 1.54
C THR A 182 13.41 7.40 2.65
N VAL A 183 12.40 7.19 3.49
CA VAL A 183 12.31 6.09 4.45
C VAL A 183 10.98 5.35 4.26
N GLY A 184 11.00 4.03 4.40
CA GLY A 184 9.80 3.22 4.59
C GLY A 184 9.45 3.16 6.06
N VAL A 185 8.17 3.34 6.39
CA VAL A 185 7.67 3.24 7.77
C VAL A 185 6.84 1.99 7.91
N VAL A 186 7.03 1.25 9.00
CA VAL A 186 6.17 0.13 9.42
C VAL A 186 5.79 0.36 10.88
N ALA A 187 4.51 0.45 11.19
CA ALA A 187 4.08 0.82 12.55
C ALA A 187 2.80 0.13 12.96
N ASN A 188 2.71 -0.34 14.21
CA ASN A 188 1.46 -0.85 14.75
C ASN A 188 0.48 0.30 15.01
N GLN A 189 -0.83 0.07 14.88
CA GLN A 189 -1.87 1.06 15.17
C GLN A 189 -2.72 0.61 16.38
N PRO A 190 -2.41 1.11 17.60
CA PRO A 190 -3.14 0.73 18.82
C PRO A 190 -4.65 1.00 18.77
N MET A 191 -5.10 1.97 17.98
CA MET A 191 -6.54 2.26 17.82
C MET A 191 -7.33 1.15 17.13
N VAL A 192 -6.67 0.20 16.47
CA VAL A 192 -7.32 -0.88 15.72
C VAL A 192 -6.77 -2.22 16.20
N LEU A 193 -7.65 -3.09 16.72
CA LEU A 193 -7.27 -4.39 17.27
C LEU A 193 -6.14 -4.31 18.31
N ALA A 194 -6.03 -3.19 19.04
CA ALA A 194 -4.94 -2.91 19.98
C ALA A 194 -3.52 -3.01 19.34
N GLY A 195 -3.38 -2.84 18.02
CA GLY A 195 -2.10 -3.00 17.33
C GLY A 195 -1.64 -4.47 17.20
N ALA A 196 -2.53 -5.43 17.47
CA ALA A 196 -2.24 -6.85 17.32
C ALA A 196 -2.05 -7.22 15.83
N LEU A 197 -1.11 -8.12 15.59
CA LEU A 197 -0.83 -8.65 14.25
C LEU A 197 -1.80 -9.78 13.89
N ASP A 198 -2.15 -9.88 12.63
CA ASP A 198 -2.99 -10.93 12.04
C ASP A 198 -2.45 -11.30 10.64
N ILE A 199 -3.20 -12.13 9.91
CA ILE A 199 -2.80 -12.58 8.57
C ILE A 199 -2.68 -11.40 7.60
N ASP A 200 -3.65 -10.49 7.59
CA ASP A 200 -3.74 -9.41 6.61
C ASP A 200 -2.68 -8.33 6.86
N SER A 201 -2.50 -7.92 8.11
CA SER A 201 -1.45 -6.99 8.53
C SER A 201 -0.05 -7.57 8.29
N SER A 202 0.14 -8.87 8.54
CA SER A 202 1.40 -9.56 8.24
C SER A 202 1.69 -9.57 6.74
N ASN A 203 0.71 -9.88 5.89
CA ASN A 203 0.88 -9.84 4.43
C ASN A 203 1.18 -8.41 3.93
N LYS A 204 0.43 -7.41 4.42
CA LYS A 204 0.62 -5.99 4.11
C LYS A 204 2.05 -5.54 4.44
N ALA A 205 2.49 -5.77 5.67
CA ALA A 205 3.82 -5.37 6.11
C ALA A 205 4.94 -6.14 5.41
N ALA A 206 4.81 -7.46 5.27
CA ALA A 206 5.85 -8.29 4.64
C ALA A 206 6.12 -7.87 3.19
N ARG A 207 5.08 -7.62 2.39
CA ARG A 207 5.25 -7.18 1.00
C ARG A 207 5.90 -5.80 0.94
N PHE A 208 5.48 -4.87 1.80
CA PHE A 208 6.04 -3.52 1.86
C PHE A 208 7.53 -3.53 2.27
N ILE A 209 7.90 -4.31 3.28
CA ILE A 209 9.29 -4.49 3.74
C ILE A 209 10.16 -5.03 2.60
N ARG A 210 9.70 -6.09 1.92
CA ARG A 210 10.44 -6.67 0.79
C ARG A 210 10.60 -5.70 -0.38
N PHE A 211 9.56 -4.91 -0.68
CA PHE A 211 9.67 -3.86 -1.70
C PHE A 211 10.74 -2.84 -1.32
N CYS A 212 10.71 -2.33 -0.08
CA CYS A 212 11.70 -1.36 0.38
C CYS A 212 13.13 -1.90 0.29
N ASP A 213 13.34 -3.15 0.72
CA ASP A 213 14.63 -3.85 0.62
C ASP A 213 15.13 -3.98 -0.83
N CYS A 214 14.26 -4.38 -1.76
CA CYS A 214 14.62 -4.50 -3.17
C CYS A 214 15.06 -3.18 -3.83
N TYR A 215 14.66 -2.03 -3.28
CA TYR A 215 14.94 -0.71 -3.86
C TYR A 215 15.75 0.20 -2.92
N ASN A 216 16.55 -0.39 -2.03
CA ASN A 216 17.49 0.32 -1.15
C ASN A 216 16.82 1.39 -0.27
N ILE A 217 15.54 1.20 0.11
CA ILE A 217 14.80 2.11 0.97
C ILE A 217 14.98 1.66 2.43
N PRO A 218 15.58 2.48 3.31
CA PRO A 218 15.72 2.15 4.72
C PRO A 218 14.36 2.11 5.43
N ILE A 219 14.24 1.25 6.45
CA ILE A 219 12.98 1.03 7.17
C ILE A 219 13.09 1.55 8.60
N VAL A 220 12.09 2.32 9.02
CA VAL A 220 11.88 2.77 10.40
C VAL A 220 10.64 2.06 10.95
N SER A 221 10.82 1.35 12.07
CA SER A 221 9.72 0.60 12.70
C SER A 221 9.29 1.26 14.01
N PHE A 222 8.00 1.56 14.15
CA PHE A 222 7.40 2.00 15.41
C PHE A 222 6.59 0.85 16.02
N VAL A 223 7.02 0.36 17.18
CA VAL A 223 6.53 -0.91 17.74
C VAL A 223 5.63 -0.63 18.94
N ASP A 224 4.36 -1.01 18.80
CA ASP A 224 3.40 -1.13 19.90
C ASP A 224 2.41 -2.24 19.58
N THR A 225 2.80 -3.49 19.89
CA THR A 225 1.99 -4.67 19.59
C THR A 225 1.89 -5.59 20.79
N PRO A 226 0.67 -6.04 21.16
CA PRO A 226 0.48 -7.00 22.24
C PRO A 226 0.78 -8.44 21.83
N GLY A 227 1.01 -8.69 20.53
CA GLY A 227 1.20 -10.03 19.95
C GLY A 227 0.31 -10.25 18.73
N TYR A 228 -0.04 -11.51 18.48
CA TYR A 228 -0.94 -11.89 17.39
C TYR A 228 -2.39 -12.02 17.87
N MET A 229 -3.33 -11.73 16.97
CA MET A 229 -4.74 -12.03 17.15
C MET A 229 -4.92 -13.56 17.32
N PRO A 230 -5.66 -13.99 18.36
CA PRO A 230 -5.88 -15.41 18.66
C PRO A 230 -6.81 -16.10 17.65
#